data_AF-A0A9K3NF48-F1
#
_entry.id   AF-A0A9K3NF48-F1
#
_cell.length_a   1.000
_cell.length_b   1.000
_cell.length_c   1.000
_cell.angle_alpha   90.00
_cell.angle_beta   90.00
_cell.angle_gamma   90.00
#
_symmetry.space_group_name_H-M   'P 1'
#
loop_
_entity.id
_entity.type
_entity.pdbx_description
1 polymer ?
#
loop_
_entity_poly.entity_id
_entity_poly.type
_entity_poly.pdbx_seq_one_letter_code
_entity_poly.pdbx_strand_id
1 'polypeptide(L)'
;MVCFLINDAHIDPTYGFVEVMLNETNFKYQKPYDTPLEQRYSYEKGTHRFWVYADDKPHYLGSKTQPRTEIHILVSFLSFSFHMVFNSSIHPLGPG
;
A
#
# COMPACT_ATOMS: atom_id res chain seq x y z
N MET A 1 -8.85 -3.30 48.79
CA MET A 1 -8.75 -4.25 47.67
C MET A 1 -9.95 -4.02 46.78
N VAL A 2 -9.77 -3.25 45.70
CA VAL A 2 -10.78 -3.09 44.65
C VAL A 2 -10.09 -3.56 43.39
N CYS A 3 -10.28 -4.84 43.06
CA CYS A 3 -9.96 -5.35 41.74
C CYS A 3 -10.91 -4.63 40.79
N PHE A 4 -10.40 -3.67 40.02
CA PHE A 4 -11.06 -3.27 38.79
C PHE A 4 -11.16 -4.53 37.93
N LEU A 5 -12.37 -5.07 37.84
CA LEU A 5 -12.73 -6.04 36.83
C LEU A 5 -12.49 -5.33 35.50
N ILE A 6 -11.36 -5.61 34.86
CA ILE A 6 -11.17 -5.28 33.46
C ILE A 6 -12.17 -6.20 32.76
N ASN A 7 -13.40 -5.70 32.58
CA ASN A 7 -14.26 -6.22 31.55
C ASN A 7 -13.40 -6.17 30.30
N ASP A 8 -13.26 -7.32 29.65
CA ASP A 8 -12.72 -7.48 28.31
C ASP A 8 -13.69 -6.79 27.33
N ALA A 9 -13.83 -5.48 27.52
CA ALA A 9 -14.61 -4.59 26.72
C ALA A 9 -13.82 -4.49 25.43
N HIS A 10 -14.28 -5.23 24.43
CA HIS A 10 -13.98 -5.07 23.01
C HIS A 10 -13.57 -3.62 22.71
N ILE A 11 -12.27 -3.34 22.83
CA ILE A 11 -11.71 -2.02 22.57
C ILE A 11 -11.93 -1.82 21.09
N ASP A 12 -12.62 -0.74 20.73
CA ASP A 12 -12.80 -0.37 19.34
C ASP A 12 -11.40 -0.28 18.69
N PRO A 13 -11.09 -1.14 17.71
CA PRO A 13 -9.76 -1.14 17.08
C PRO A 13 -9.48 0.17 16.32
N THR A 14 -10.52 0.99 16.10
CA THR A 14 -10.41 2.29 15.46
C THR A 14 -10.26 3.45 16.45
N TYR A 15 -10.26 3.18 17.76
CA TYR A 15 -10.03 4.21 18.76
C TYR A 15 -8.64 4.85 18.57
N GLY A 16 -8.63 6.16 18.30
CA GLY A 16 -7.41 6.92 17.99
C GLY A 16 -7.09 7.05 16.49
N PHE A 17 -7.91 6.49 15.60
CA PHE A 17 -7.82 6.68 14.15
C PHE A 17 -8.88 7.68 13.66
N VAL A 18 -8.57 8.37 12.56
CA VAL A 18 -9.51 9.23 11.84
C VAL A 18 -9.90 8.55 10.55
N GLU A 19 -11.20 8.46 10.28
CA GLU A 19 -11.68 7.94 9.00
C GLU A 19 -11.26 8.87 7.86
N VAL A 20 -10.64 8.31 6.83
CA VAL A 20 -10.20 9.03 5.64
C VAL A 20 -10.91 8.45 4.44
N MET A 21 -11.63 9.31 3.70
CA MET A 21 -12.23 8.92 2.44
C MET A 21 -11.14 8.60 1.41
N LEU A 22 -11.15 7.38 0.90
CA LEU A 22 -10.23 6.94 -0.16
C LEU A 22 -10.81 7.29 -1.53
N ASN A 23 -10.22 8.28 -2.19
CA ASN A 23 -10.52 8.64 -3.57
C ASN A 23 -9.27 8.46 -4.45
N GLU A 24 -9.45 8.19 -5.74
CA GLU A 24 -8.33 8.03 -6.69
C GLU A 24 -7.44 9.27 -6.75
N THR A 25 -7.98 10.46 -6.51
CA THR A 25 -7.24 11.71 -6.40
C THR A 25 -6.19 11.71 -5.28
N ASN A 26 -6.34 10.80 -4.32
CA ASN A 26 -5.51 10.69 -3.13
C ASN A 26 -4.41 9.64 -3.35
N PHE A 27 -4.44 8.94 -4.48
CA PHE A 27 -3.53 7.84 -4.78
C PHE A 27 -2.37 8.33 -5.62
N LYS A 28 -1.17 8.19 -5.06
CA LYS A 28 0.08 8.35 -5.79
C LYS A 28 0.68 6.98 -6.05
N TYR A 29 0.61 6.54 -7.29
CA TYR A 29 1.20 5.27 -7.70
C TYR A 29 2.72 5.36 -7.80
N GLN A 30 3.41 4.43 -7.15
CA GLN A 30 4.82 4.17 -7.42
C GLN A 30 4.93 2.86 -8.19
N LYS A 31 5.74 2.88 -9.23
CA LYS A 31 5.98 1.79 -10.17
C LYS A 31 7.44 1.84 -10.65
N PRO A 32 7.93 0.81 -11.35
CA PRO A 32 9.19 0.89 -12.09
C PRO A 32 9.21 2.10 -13.03
N TYR A 33 10.36 2.79 -13.11
CA TYR A 33 10.44 4.03 -13.89
C TYR A 33 10.22 3.83 -15.40
N ASP A 34 10.52 2.64 -15.92
CA ASP A 34 10.49 2.30 -17.35
C ASP A 34 9.25 1.50 -17.78
N THR A 35 8.40 1.07 -16.84
CA THR A 35 7.24 0.23 -17.14
C THR A 35 5.94 1.01 -16.95
N PRO A 36 4.96 0.97 -17.88
CA PRO A 36 3.64 1.59 -17.71
C PRO A 36 2.89 1.06 -16.47
N LEU A 37 2.00 1.88 -15.88
CA LEU A 37 1.30 1.49 -14.65
C LEU A 37 0.36 0.30 -14.90
N GLU A 38 -0.29 0.28 -16.05
CA GLU A 38 -1.32 -0.69 -16.44
C GLU A 38 -0.77 -2.12 -16.58
N GLN A 39 0.55 -2.28 -16.71
CA GLN A 39 1.23 -3.58 -16.72
C GLN A 39 1.53 -4.11 -15.31
N ARG A 40 1.45 -3.23 -14.30
CA ARG A 40 1.85 -3.50 -12.92
C ARG A 40 0.71 -3.32 -11.93
N TYR A 41 -0.40 -2.74 -12.36
CA TYR A 41 -1.53 -2.42 -11.52
C TYR A 41 -2.86 -2.61 -12.25
N SER A 42 -3.85 -3.16 -11.55
CA SER A 42 -5.24 -3.14 -11.98
C SER A 42 -6.19 -2.87 -10.82
N TYR A 43 -7.34 -2.30 -11.15
CA TYR A 43 -8.43 -2.09 -10.22
C TYR A 43 -9.72 -2.67 -10.77
N GLU A 44 -10.23 -3.69 -10.10
CA GLU A 44 -11.44 -4.40 -10.51
C GLU A 44 -12.30 -4.72 -9.29
N LYS A 45 -13.56 -4.29 -9.31
CA LYS A 45 -14.57 -4.61 -8.28
C LYS A 45 -14.11 -4.33 -6.84
N GLY A 46 -13.45 -3.19 -6.62
CA GLY A 46 -12.95 -2.81 -5.29
C GLY A 46 -11.62 -3.47 -4.90
N THR A 47 -11.03 -4.30 -5.76
CA THR A 47 -9.75 -4.96 -5.52
C THR A 47 -8.65 -4.27 -6.30
N HIS A 48 -7.64 -3.75 -5.59
CA HIS A 48 -6.39 -3.27 -6.17
C HIS A 48 -5.40 -4.44 -6.29
N ARG A 49 -4.93 -4.73 -7.50
CA ARG A 49 -3.93 -5.77 -7.78
C ARG A 49 -2.63 -5.12 -8.20
N PHE A 50 -1.53 -5.61 -7.65
CA PHE A 50 -0.18 -5.13 -7.95
C PHE A 50 0.70 -6.32 -8.35
N TRP A 51 1.49 -6.12 -9.39
CA TRP A 51 2.51 -7.07 -9.82
C TRP A 51 3.88 -6.44 -9.65
N VAL A 52 4.80 -7.23 -9.10
CA VAL A 52 6.22 -6.91 -8.99
C VAL A 52 6.98 -8.14 -9.48
N TYR A 53 7.78 -7.97 -10.52
CA TYR A 53 8.62 -9.02 -11.06
C TYR A 53 10.08 -8.81 -10.64
N ALA A 54 10.84 -9.90 -10.65
CA ALA A 54 12.24 -9.88 -10.21
C ALA A 54 13.14 -9.03 -11.12
N ASP A 55 12.76 -8.88 -12.38
CA ASP A 55 13.48 -8.13 -13.42
C ASP A 55 13.02 -6.67 -13.58
N ASP A 56 11.98 -6.27 -12.85
CA ASP A 56 11.52 -4.89 -12.81
C ASP A 56 12.64 -3.94 -12.40
N LYS A 57 12.52 -2.68 -12.82
CA LYS A 57 13.44 -1.64 -12.39
C LYS A 57 12.98 -0.98 -11.09
N PRO A 58 13.90 -0.33 -10.36
CA PRO A 58 13.53 0.48 -9.21
C PRO A 58 12.55 1.61 -9.57
N HIS A 59 12.00 2.27 -8.54
CA HIS A 59 11.04 3.36 -8.73
C HIS A 59 11.60 4.56 -9.52
N TYR A 60 12.92 4.81 -9.46
CA TYR A 60 13.60 5.87 -10.21
C TYR A 60 15.06 5.49 -10.50
N LEU A 61 15.66 6.18 -11.49
CA LEU A 61 17.06 5.99 -11.88
C LEU A 61 18.02 6.30 -10.73
N GLY A 62 18.87 5.34 -10.39
CA GLY A 62 19.85 5.48 -9.30
C GLY A 62 19.33 5.12 -7.91
N SER A 63 18.08 4.65 -7.78
CA SER A 63 17.61 4.06 -6.53
C SER A 63 18.37 2.78 -6.21
N LYS A 64 18.71 2.59 -4.93
CA LYS A 64 19.31 1.35 -4.39
C LYS A 64 18.26 0.35 -3.89
N THR A 65 16.98 0.72 -3.93
CA THR A 65 15.90 -0.15 -3.46
C THR A 65 15.51 -1.15 -4.53
N GLN A 66 15.01 -2.30 -4.09
CA GLN A 66 14.39 -3.28 -4.99
C GLN A 66 13.13 -2.72 -5.68
N PRO A 67 12.67 -3.37 -6.77
CA PRO A 67 11.46 -2.97 -7.47
C PRO A 67 10.23 -3.01 -6.57
N ARG A 68 9.28 -2.11 -6.86
CA ARG A 68 8.00 -2.06 -6.15
C ARG A 68 6.92 -1.49 -7.06
N THR A 69 5.70 -1.95 -6.83
CA THR A 69 4.47 -1.34 -7.33
C THR A 69 3.53 -1.16 -6.14
N GLU A 70 3.17 0.09 -5.82
CA GLU A 70 2.40 0.42 -4.61
C GLU A 70 1.53 1.68 -4.80
N ILE A 71 0.51 1.84 -3.96
CA ILE A 71 -0.24 3.09 -3.79
C ILE A 71 0.25 3.79 -2.53
N HIS A 72 0.69 5.03 -2.68
CA HIS A 72 0.88 5.95 -1.57
C HIS A 72 -0.38 6.81 -1.42
N ILE A 73 -1.07 6.67 -0.30
CA ILE A 73 -2.28 7.43 0.02
C ILE A 73 -1.88 8.77 0.63
N LEU A 74 -2.23 9.86 -0.04
CA LEU A 74 -1.98 11.23 0.40
C LEU A 74 -3.20 11.73 1.20
N VAL A 75 -3.04 11.89 2.51
CA VAL A 75 -4.07 12.44 3.39
C VAL A 75 -3.79 13.93 3.62
N SER A 76 -4.74 14.79 3.28
CA SER A 76 -4.55 16.24 3.21
C SER A 76 -4.63 17.00 4.54
N PHE A 77 -4.91 16.35 5.68
CA PHE A 77 -5.21 17.10 6.91
C PHE A 77 -4.04 17.35 7.87
N LEU A 78 -3.05 16.48 7.95
CA LEU A 78 -1.75 16.74 8.59
C LEU A 78 -0.76 15.76 7.94
N SER A 79 0.44 16.24 7.60
CA SER A 79 1.50 15.51 6.88
C SER A 79 1.93 14.19 7.57
N PHE A 80 1.12 13.14 7.46
CA PHE A 80 1.47 11.78 7.82
C PHE A 80 1.34 10.92 6.55
N SER A 81 2.48 10.56 5.96
CA SER A 81 2.55 9.55 4.91
C SER A 81 2.21 8.20 5.52
N PHE A 82 1.05 7.65 5.19
CA PHE A 82 0.78 6.24 5.43
C PHE A 82 1.45 5.46 4.29
N HIS A 83 2.59 4.83 4.58
CA HIS A 83 3.24 3.91 3.66
C HIS A 83 2.73 2.50 3.95
N MET A 84 1.74 2.07 3.18
CA MET A 84 1.27 0.68 3.24
C MET A 84 2.17 -0.17 2.35
N VAL A 85 3.12 -0.89 2.96
CA VAL A 85 3.97 -1.85 2.24
C VAL A 85 3.20 -3.15 2.11
N PHE A 86 2.71 -3.44 0.90
CA PHE A 86 2.20 -4.77 0.60
C PHE A 86 3.40 -5.71 0.38
N ASN A 87 3.59 -6.67 1.28
CA ASN A 87 4.51 -7.79 1.05
C ASN A 87 3.97 -8.59 -0.15
N SER A 88 4.48 -8.28 -1.34
CA SER A 88 4.15 -8.99 -2.57
C SER A 88 5.00 -10.25 -2.65
N SER A 89 4.36 -11.40 -2.84
CA SER A 89 5.06 -12.61 -3.27
C SER A 89 5.57 -12.36 -4.68
N ILE A 90 6.88 -12.46 -4.89
CA ILE A 90 7.50 -12.31 -6.20
C ILE A 90 7.01 -13.48 -7.06
N HIS A 91 6.18 -13.20 -8.06
CA HIS A 91 5.75 -14.23 -8.99
C HIS A 91 6.80 -14.38 -10.09
N PRO A 92 7.36 -15.58 -10.32
CA PRO A 92 8.23 -15.80 -11.47
C PRO A 92 7.42 -15.60 -12.75
N LEU A 93 8.05 -14.97 -13.75
CA LEU A 93 7.51 -14.88 -15.09
C LEU A 93 7.26 -16.31 -15.60
N GLY A 94 6.02 -16.62 -15.96
CA GLY A 94 5.73 -17.83 -16.75
C GLY A 94 6.46 -17.75 -18.10
N PRO A 95 6.79 -18.89 -18.72
CA PRO A 95 7.51 -18.90 -19.99
C PRO A 95 6.71 -18.14 -21.07
N GLY A 96 7.42 -17.28 -21.81
CA GLY A 96 6.87 -16.27 -22.71
C GLY A 96 6.23 -16.79 -24.00
#